data_AF-A0A376RLX4-F1
#
_entry.id   AF-A0A376RLX4-F1
#
_cell.length_a   1.000
_cell.length_b   1.000
_cell.length_c   1.000
_cell.angle_alpha   90.00
_cell.angle_beta   90.00
_cell.angle_gamma   90.00
#
_symmetry.space_group_name_H-M   'P 1'
#
loop_
_entity.id
_entity.type
_entity.pdbx_description
1 polymer ?
#
loop_
_entity_poly.entity_id
_entity_poly.type
_entity_poly.pdbx_seq_one_letter_code
_entity_poly.pdbx_strand_id
1 'polypeptide(L)'
;MAANRTQIIAGWCVQRMQHGEQWAWMIVVLAAMLGQIGLPGGGFGFGWHYNGAGTPGRKGVILSGFSGSTSIPPVHDNSDYKGYSSTIPIARFIDAILEPGKVINWNGKSVKLPPLKMCIFAGTNPFHRHQQINRIIEGWRKLETVIAIDNQWTSTCRFADIVLPATTQFERNDLDQYGNHSNRGIIAMKQVVPPQFEARNDFDIFRELCRRFNREEPLPKGWTKWAG
;
A
#
# COMPACT_ATOMS: atom_id res chain seq x y z
N MET A 1 28.60 15.89 -26.04
CA MET A 1 27.39 16.66 -25.66
C MET A 1 26.27 16.32 -26.63
N ALA A 2 25.01 16.37 -26.20
CA ALA A 2 23.87 16.09 -27.07
C ALA A 2 23.76 17.14 -28.20
N ALA A 3 23.41 16.71 -29.42
CA ALA A 3 23.28 17.61 -30.56
C ALA A 3 22.03 18.51 -30.50
N ASN A 4 20.97 18.05 -29.83
CA ASN A 4 19.69 18.74 -29.70
C ASN A 4 19.17 18.65 -28.26
N ARG A 5 18.12 19.43 -27.93
CA ARG A 5 17.39 19.31 -26.65
C ARG A 5 16.71 17.94 -26.58
N THR A 6 17.03 17.15 -25.55
CA THR A 6 16.57 15.76 -25.41
C THR A 6 16.05 15.52 -24.00
N GLN A 7 14.85 14.95 -23.92
CA GLN A 7 14.22 14.49 -22.68
C GLN A 7 14.17 12.96 -22.66
N ILE A 8 14.73 12.34 -21.62
CA ILE A 8 14.58 10.90 -21.36
C ILE A 8 13.34 10.70 -20.49
N ILE A 9 12.42 9.84 -20.95
CA ILE A 9 11.22 9.44 -20.20
C ILE A 9 11.32 7.95 -19.91
N ALA A 10 11.60 7.61 -18.66
CA ALA A 10 11.88 6.23 -18.25
C ALA A 10 10.69 5.61 -17.50
N GLY A 11 10.28 4.42 -17.91
CA GLY A 11 9.23 3.63 -17.25
C GLY A 11 9.74 2.82 -16.06
N TRP A 12 8.82 2.23 -15.29
CA TRP A 12 9.14 1.40 -14.12
C TRP A 12 9.19 -0.11 -14.40
N CYS A 13 8.98 -0.57 -15.63
CA CYS A 13 8.99 -2.01 -15.92
C CYS A 13 10.39 -2.63 -15.70
N VAL A 14 11.43 -2.00 -16.25
CA VAL A 14 12.79 -2.55 -16.31
C VAL A 14 13.42 -2.74 -14.92
N GLN A 15 13.05 -1.91 -13.94
CA GLN A 15 13.53 -2.09 -12.55
C GLN A 15 12.87 -3.25 -11.80
N ARG A 16 11.82 -3.89 -12.34
CA ARG A 16 11.19 -5.08 -11.75
C ARG A 16 11.83 -6.39 -12.24
N MET A 17 13.15 -6.40 -12.30
CA MET A 17 13.94 -7.52 -12.81
C MET A 17 15.13 -7.78 -11.87
N GLN A 18 15.81 -8.90 -12.06
CA GLN A 18 17.10 -9.12 -11.40
C GLN A 18 18.09 -8.02 -11.81
N HIS A 19 18.80 -7.44 -10.84
CA HIS A 19 19.66 -6.28 -11.03
C HIS A 19 18.93 -5.01 -11.54
N GLY A 20 17.63 -4.89 -11.24
CA GLY A 20 16.80 -3.77 -11.70
C GLY A 20 17.26 -2.38 -11.25
N GLU A 21 18.10 -2.30 -10.20
CA GLU A 21 18.72 -1.05 -9.75
C GLU A 21 19.68 -0.44 -10.79
N GLN A 22 20.31 -1.28 -11.63
CA GLN A 22 21.26 -0.83 -12.65
C GLN A 22 20.57 0.03 -13.72
N TRP A 23 19.30 -0.28 -14.04
CA TRP A 23 18.51 0.47 -15.01
C TRP A 23 18.36 1.94 -14.62
N ALA A 24 17.87 2.20 -13.41
CA ALA A 24 17.63 3.57 -12.96
C ALA A 24 18.95 4.33 -12.83
N TRP A 25 20.00 3.67 -12.32
CA TRP A 25 21.32 4.28 -12.19
C TRP A 25 21.89 4.69 -13.55
N MET A 26 21.87 3.78 -14.54
CA MET A 26 22.45 4.05 -15.85
C MET A 26 21.70 5.14 -16.62
N ILE A 27 20.38 5.26 -16.45
CA ILE A 27 19.61 6.36 -17.03
C ILE A 27 20.09 7.72 -16.51
N VAL A 28 20.36 7.82 -15.21
CA VAL A 28 20.88 9.07 -14.62
C VAL A 28 22.28 9.38 -15.12
N VAL A 29 23.16 8.37 -15.21
CA VAL A 29 24.52 8.52 -15.77
C VAL A 29 24.45 9.02 -17.21
N LEU A 30 23.61 8.40 -18.05
CA LEU A 30 23.43 8.83 -19.43
C LEU A 30 22.91 10.27 -19.52
N ALA A 31 21.90 10.64 -18.72
CA ALA A 31 21.37 12.00 -18.69
C ALA A 31 22.44 13.03 -18.27
N ALA A 32 23.32 12.66 -17.32
CA ALA A 32 24.44 13.50 -16.92
C ALA A 32 25.46 13.66 -18.06
N MET A 33 25.79 12.59 -18.79
CA MET A 33 26.67 12.64 -19.97
C MET A 33 26.10 13.52 -21.10
N LEU A 34 24.78 13.56 -21.25
CA LEU A 34 24.12 14.46 -22.21
C LEU A 34 24.24 15.94 -21.82
N GLY A 35 24.43 16.23 -20.52
CA GLY A 35 24.72 17.58 -20.01
C GLY A 35 23.54 18.55 -19.97
N GLN A 36 22.30 18.04 -19.95
CA GLN A 36 21.08 18.87 -20.06
C GLN A 36 20.18 18.83 -18.81
N ILE A 37 20.66 18.23 -17.71
CA ILE A 37 19.91 18.16 -16.45
C ILE A 37 19.66 19.59 -15.93
N GLY A 38 18.39 19.91 -15.65
CA GLY A 38 17.97 21.21 -15.14
C GLY A 38 17.47 22.20 -16.21
N LEU A 39 17.62 21.88 -17.50
CA LEU A 39 17.08 22.72 -18.59
C LEU A 39 15.61 22.37 -18.89
N PRO A 40 14.75 23.35 -19.24
CA PRO A 40 13.37 23.07 -19.65
C PRO A 40 13.30 22.10 -20.84
N GLY A 41 12.65 20.94 -20.68
CA GLY A 41 12.57 19.89 -21.71
C GLY A 41 13.89 19.14 -21.94
N GLY A 42 14.84 19.23 -21.01
CA GLY A 42 16.09 18.47 -21.00
C GLY A 42 16.22 17.58 -19.76
N GLY A 43 17.09 16.58 -19.82
CA GLY A 43 17.38 15.69 -18.70
C GLY A 43 16.52 14.43 -18.71
N PHE A 44 16.05 13.98 -17.54
CA PHE A 44 15.31 12.72 -17.40
C PHE A 44 14.12 12.85 -16.46
N GLY A 45 13.16 11.94 -16.58
CA GLY A 45 12.10 11.75 -15.58
C GLY A 45 11.55 10.33 -15.58
N PHE A 46 11.34 9.80 -14.38
CA PHE A 46 10.80 8.45 -14.17
C PHE A 46 9.27 8.43 -13.97
N GLY A 47 8.61 9.58 -13.86
CA GLY A 47 7.21 9.66 -13.39
C GLY A 47 6.17 10.03 -14.45
N TRP A 48 6.55 10.47 -15.65
CA TRP A 48 5.63 11.09 -16.62
C TRP A 48 4.44 10.22 -17.02
N HIS A 49 4.59 8.89 -16.93
CA HIS A 49 3.56 7.92 -17.26
C HIS A 49 2.57 7.65 -16.10
N TYR A 50 2.73 8.31 -14.95
CA TYR A 50 2.02 8.01 -13.72
C TYR A 50 1.21 9.21 -13.21
N ASN A 51 -0.06 8.96 -12.89
CA ASN A 51 -0.96 9.83 -12.10
C ASN A 51 -1.04 11.32 -12.51
N GLY A 52 -0.82 11.64 -13.78
CA GLY A 52 -0.85 13.02 -14.28
C GLY A 52 0.43 13.81 -13.95
N ALA A 53 1.56 13.14 -13.71
CA ALA A 53 2.85 13.80 -13.56
C ALA A 53 3.13 14.73 -14.74
N GLY A 54 3.58 15.95 -14.43
CA GLY A 54 3.76 17.01 -15.42
C GLY A 54 2.61 17.98 -15.54
N THR A 55 1.45 17.69 -14.96
CA THR A 55 0.41 18.71 -14.81
C THR A 55 0.87 19.79 -13.83
N PRO A 56 0.73 21.10 -14.16
CA PRO A 56 1.11 22.18 -13.27
C PRO A 56 0.40 22.08 -11.91
N GLY A 57 1.19 22.10 -10.84
CA GLY A 57 0.69 22.15 -9.47
C GLY A 57 -0.05 23.45 -9.16
N ARG A 58 -1.09 23.37 -8.35
CA ARG A 58 -1.80 24.51 -7.78
C ARG A 58 -1.53 24.60 -6.27
N LYS A 59 -1.58 25.81 -5.73
CA LYS A 59 -1.49 26.07 -4.28
C LYS A 59 -2.85 25.86 -3.60
N GLY A 60 -3.41 24.68 -3.75
CA GLY A 60 -4.69 24.28 -3.16
C GLY A 60 -4.54 23.80 -1.72
N VAL A 61 -5.68 23.67 -1.02
CA VAL A 61 -5.76 23.03 0.29
C VAL A 61 -5.30 21.58 0.18
N ILE A 62 -4.45 21.15 1.12
CA ILE A 62 -4.03 19.76 1.26
C ILE A 62 -4.98 19.09 2.23
N LEU A 63 -5.69 18.07 1.76
CA LEU A 63 -6.56 17.25 2.58
C LEU A 63 -5.72 16.32 3.47
N SER A 64 -5.94 16.36 4.78
CA SER A 64 -5.35 15.40 5.73
C SER A 64 -6.21 14.16 5.86
N GLY A 65 -5.58 12.98 5.98
CA GLY A 65 -6.26 11.73 6.32
C GLY A 65 -6.37 11.49 7.82
N PHE A 66 -7.04 10.40 8.20
CA PHE A 66 -7.01 9.90 9.57
C PHE A 66 -5.60 9.48 9.98
N SER A 67 -5.25 9.70 11.25
CA SER A 67 -4.02 9.16 11.82
C SER A 67 -4.06 7.64 11.83
N GLY A 68 -3.01 7.00 11.29
CA GLY A 68 -2.83 5.55 11.39
C GLY A 68 -2.37 5.08 12.79
N SER A 69 -2.02 6.01 13.68
CA SER A 69 -1.64 5.73 15.06
C SER A 69 -2.71 6.22 16.04
N THR A 70 -2.96 5.44 17.08
CA THR A 70 -3.83 5.79 18.20
C THR A 70 -3.01 6.24 19.40
N SER A 71 -3.57 7.14 20.23
CA SER A 71 -3.01 7.53 21.52
C SER A 71 -3.31 6.51 22.63
N ILE A 72 -4.16 5.51 22.37
CA ILE A 72 -4.47 4.46 23.32
C ILE A 72 -3.31 3.46 23.37
N PRO A 73 -2.73 3.18 24.55
CA PRO A 73 -1.74 2.11 24.70
C PRO A 73 -2.32 0.74 24.31
N PRO A 74 -1.58 -0.16 23.65
CA PRO A 74 -2.09 -1.49 23.25
C PRO A 74 -2.51 -2.33 24.47
N VAL A 75 -3.40 -3.32 24.27
CA VAL A 75 -3.75 -4.29 25.35
C VAL A 75 -2.52 -5.12 25.74
N HIS A 76 -1.72 -5.48 24.74
CA HIS A 76 -0.45 -6.18 24.91
C HIS A 76 0.66 -5.28 24.40
N ASP A 77 1.36 -4.62 25.33
CA ASP A 77 2.52 -3.78 25.02
C ASP A 77 3.80 -4.62 25.10
N ASN A 78 4.04 -5.42 24.06
CA ASN A 78 5.23 -6.25 23.96
C ASN A 78 6.07 -5.84 22.75
N SER A 79 7.29 -5.40 23.00
CA SER A 79 8.28 -5.04 21.99
C SER A 79 9.36 -6.12 21.79
N ASP A 80 9.24 -7.27 22.44
CA ASP A 80 10.16 -8.39 22.29
C ASP A 80 9.84 -9.23 21.04
N TYR A 81 10.56 -8.95 19.96
CA TYR A 81 10.51 -9.69 18.69
C TYR A 81 11.36 -10.98 18.71
N LYS A 82 11.83 -11.47 19.87
CA LYS A 82 12.62 -12.71 20.01
C LYS A 82 13.84 -12.76 19.09
N GLY A 83 14.45 -11.59 18.88
CA GLY A 83 15.60 -11.40 17.99
C GLY A 83 15.31 -11.46 16.48
N TYR A 84 14.04 -11.57 16.07
CA TYR A 84 13.62 -11.39 14.68
C TYR A 84 13.48 -9.90 14.35
N SER A 85 13.51 -9.56 13.06
CA SER A 85 13.31 -8.18 12.61
C SER A 85 11.83 -7.81 12.64
N SER A 86 11.51 -6.64 13.21
CA SER A 86 10.15 -6.07 13.24
C SER A 86 9.68 -5.52 11.89
N THR A 87 10.57 -5.42 10.91
CA THR A 87 10.27 -4.94 9.56
C THR A 87 11.06 -5.77 8.55
N ILE A 88 10.40 -6.16 7.46
CA ILE A 88 10.98 -6.94 6.36
C ILE A 88 10.69 -6.27 5.01
N PRO A 89 11.52 -6.53 3.97
CA PRO A 89 11.19 -6.08 2.62
C PRO A 89 9.90 -6.73 2.13
N ILE A 90 8.97 -5.94 1.59
CA ILE A 90 7.59 -6.38 1.28
C ILE A 90 7.52 -7.65 0.42
N ALA A 91 8.43 -7.82 -0.54
CA ALA A 91 8.43 -8.98 -1.44
C ALA A 91 9.04 -10.26 -0.81
N ARG A 92 9.39 -10.25 0.49
CA ARG A 92 9.97 -11.38 1.23
C ARG A 92 9.00 -12.02 2.23
N PHE A 93 7.72 -11.61 2.26
CA PHE A 93 6.78 -12.14 3.25
C PHE A 93 6.51 -13.65 3.08
N ILE A 94 6.45 -14.17 1.85
CA ILE A 94 6.35 -15.62 1.62
C ILE A 94 7.61 -16.35 2.08
N ASP A 95 8.80 -15.76 1.87
CA ASP A 95 10.05 -16.31 2.39
C ASP A 95 10.03 -16.35 3.92
N ALA A 96 9.47 -15.34 4.58
CA ALA A 96 9.35 -15.30 6.04
C ALA A 96 8.41 -16.40 6.59
N ILE A 97 7.34 -16.72 5.86
CA ILE A 97 6.43 -17.82 6.22
C ILE A 97 7.10 -19.17 6.04
N LEU A 98 7.84 -19.35 4.94
CA LEU A 98 8.45 -20.63 4.59
C LEU A 98 9.75 -20.93 5.35
N GLU A 99 10.56 -19.91 5.62
CA GLU A 99 11.92 -19.99 6.16
C GLU A 99 12.14 -19.03 7.36
N PRO A 100 11.37 -19.16 8.46
CA PRO A 100 11.55 -18.30 9.62
C PRO A 100 12.95 -18.45 10.22
N GLY A 101 13.56 -17.33 10.63
CA GLY A 101 14.91 -17.26 11.18
C GLY A 101 16.02 -17.11 10.16
N LYS A 102 15.74 -17.29 8.86
CA LYS A 102 16.68 -16.98 7.79
C LYS A 102 17.13 -15.52 7.86
N VAL A 103 18.43 -15.30 7.75
CA VAL A 103 19.04 -13.97 7.71
C VAL A 103 19.28 -13.58 6.25
N ILE A 104 18.78 -12.42 5.85
CA ILE A 104 18.95 -11.87 4.51
C ILE A 104 19.67 -10.52 4.57
N ASN A 105 20.41 -10.20 3.52
CA ASN A 105 21.00 -8.88 3.33
C ASN A 105 19.98 -7.94 2.66
N TRP A 106 19.83 -6.74 3.20
CA TRP A 106 18.95 -5.72 2.66
C TRP A 106 19.53 -4.32 2.89
N ASN A 107 19.93 -3.66 1.80
CA ASN A 107 20.46 -2.29 1.81
C ASN A 107 21.56 -2.06 2.88
N GLY A 108 22.56 -2.93 2.91
CA GLY A 108 23.67 -2.86 3.87
C GLY A 108 23.34 -3.33 5.30
N LYS A 109 22.11 -3.82 5.55
CA LYS A 109 21.67 -4.33 6.85
C LYS A 109 21.35 -5.82 6.77
N SER A 110 21.42 -6.49 7.92
CA SER A 110 20.93 -7.86 8.08
C SER A 110 19.49 -7.85 8.60
N VAL A 111 18.62 -8.63 7.97
CA VAL A 111 17.20 -8.80 8.36
C VAL A 111 16.97 -10.27 8.68
N LYS A 112 16.47 -10.57 9.88
CA LYS A 112 16.12 -11.92 10.31
C LYS A 112 14.61 -12.12 10.16
N LEU A 113 14.20 -13.00 9.26
CA LEU A 113 12.79 -13.18 8.90
C LEU A 113 11.97 -13.74 10.07
N PRO A 114 10.85 -13.10 10.46
CA PRO A 114 10.03 -13.54 11.59
C PRO A 114 9.12 -14.72 11.25
N PRO A 115 8.76 -15.56 12.22
CA PRO A 115 7.74 -16.59 12.05
C PRO A 115 6.34 -15.97 12.00
N LEU A 116 5.80 -15.80 10.80
CA LEU A 116 4.45 -15.29 10.60
C LEU A 116 3.44 -16.43 10.81
N LYS A 117 2.47 -16.21 11.72
CA LYS A 117 1.42 -17.19 12.06
C LYS A 117 0.02 -16.74 11.66
N MET A 118 -0.25 -15.44 11.78
CA MET A 118 -1.52 -14.83 11.42
C MET A 118 -1.29 -13.68 10.44
N CYS A 119 -2.17 -13.53 9.46
CA CYS A 119 -2.13 -12.41 8.50
C CYS A 119 -3.53 -11.81 8.29
N ILE A 120 -3.60 -10.48 8.20
CA ILE A 120 -4.81 -9.75 7.85
C ILE A 120 -4.54 -9.01 6.53
N PHE A 121 -5.38 -9.27 5.52
CA PHE A 121 -5.32 -8.64 4.21
C PHE A 121 -6.57 -7.81 3.99
N ALA A 122 -6.43 -6.49 3.91
CA ALA A 122 -7.52 -5.56 3.60
C ALA A 122 -7.25 -4.85 2.26
N GLY A 123 -8.19 -4.95 1.32
CA GLY A 123 -8.10 -4.27 0.02
C GLY A 123 -6.91 -4.69 -0.85
N THR A 124 -6.44 -5.93 -0.72
CA THR A 124 -5.26 -6.44 -1.46
C THR A 124 -5.42 -7.90 -1.83
N ASN A 125 -4.86 -8.28 -2.99
CA ASN A 125 -4.89 -9.65 -3.48
C ASN A 125 -3.46 -10.21 -3.74
N PRO A 126 -2.78 -10.72 -2.70
CA PRO A 126 -1.48 -11.39 -2.82
C PRO A 126 -1.38 -12.47 -3.91
N PHE A 127 -2.44 -13.26 -4.11
CA PHE A 127 -2.47 -14.31 -5.15
C PHE A 127 -2.45 -13.76 -6.58
N HIS A 128 -2.71 -12.47 -6.77
CA HIS A 128 -2.60 -11.82 -8.08
C HIS A 128 -1.28 -11.04 -8.24
N ARG A 129 -0.85 -10.31 -7.19
CA ARG A 129 0.30 -9.40 -7.29
C ARG A 129 1.66 -10.04 -7.01
N HIS A 130 1.69 -11.18 -6.34
CA HIS A 130 2.93 -11.84 -5.92
C HIS A 130 3.29 -13.00 -6.85
N GLN A 131 4.57 -13.32 -6.94
CA GLN A 131 5.09 -14.28 -7.92
C GLN A 131 5.00 -15.72 -7.38
N GLN A 132 5.06 -16.69 -8.30
CA GLN A 132 5.12 -18.13 -7.98
C GLN A 132 3.90 -18.63 -7.17
N ILE A 133 2.73 -18.73 -7.82
CA ILE A 133 1.46 -19.09 -7.16
C ILE A 133 1.54 -20.38 -6.33
N ASN A 134 2.18 -21.44 -6.84
CA ASN A 134 2.32 -22.70 -6.09
C ASN A 134 3.12 -22.53 -4.78
N ARG A 135 4.13 -21.65 -4.79
CA ARG A 135 4.92 -21.32 -3.61
C ARG A 135 4.13 -20.47 -2.62
N ILE A 136 3.29 -19.56 -3.12
CA ILE A 136 2.33 -18.83 -2.28
C ILE A 136 1.40 -19.81 -1.58
N ILE A 137 0.83 -20.77 -2.30
CA ILE A 137 -0.07 -21.80 -1.73
C ILE A 137 0.64 -22.61 -0.64
N GLU A 138 1.90 -23.01 -0.85
CA GLU A 138 2.71 -23.70 0.15
C GLU A 138 2.87 -22.85 1.42
N GLY A 139 3.22 -21.57 1.28
CA GLY A 139 3.33 -20.65 2.41
C GLY A 139 2.00 -20.45 3.12
N TRP A 140 0.92 -20.25 2.35
CA TRP A 140 -0.42 -20.02 2.88
C TRP A 140 -0.89 -21.13 3.82
N ARG A 141 -0.58 -22.40 3.49
CA ARG A 141 -0.91 -23.58 4.32
C ARG A 141 -0.16 -23.65 5.65
N LYS A 142 0.92 -22.89 5.83
CA LYS A 142 1.67 -22.81 7.09
C LYS A 142 1.14 -21.73 8.04
N LEU A 143 0.29 -20.82 7.55
CA LEU A 143 -0.39 -19.85 8.39
C LEU A 143 -1.48 -20.55 9.20
N GLU A 144 -1.64 -20.13 10.45
CA GLU A 144 -2.64 -20.65 11.37
C GLU A 144 -3.97 -19.89 11.24
N THR A 145 -3.93 -18.63 10.79
CA THR A 145 -5.13 -17.83 10.55
C THR A 145 -4.90 -16.76 9.48
N VAL A 146 -5.78 -16.70 8.50
CA VAL A 146 -5.82 -15.70 7.44
C VAL A 146 -7.18 -15.02 7.43
N ILE A 147 -7.17 -13.70 7.58
CA ILE A 147 -8.37 -12.86 7.48
C ILE A 147 -8.28 -12.02 6.22
N ALA A 148 -9.33 -12.05 5.39
CA ALA A 148 -9.48 -11.20 4.21
C ALA A 148 -10.65 -10.22 4.40
N ILE A 149 -10.40 -8.94 4.11
CA ILE A 149 -11.39 -7.87 4.10
C ILE A 149 -11.43 -7.31 2.67
N ASP A 150 -12.53 -7.58 1.97
CA ASP A 150 -12.66 -7.32 0.55
C ASP A 150 -14.14 -7.10 0.19
N ASN A 151 -14.38 -6.36 -0.90
CA ASN A 151 -15.72 -6.17 -1.47
C ASN A 151 -16.01 -7.16 -2.62
N GLN A 152 -15.02 -7.97 -3.00
CA GLN A 152 -15.11 -8.98 -4.06
C GLN A 152 -14.62 -10.34 -3.57
N TRP A 153 -15.14 -11.42 -4.15
CA TRP A 153 -14.74 -12.79 -3.83
C TRP A 153 -13.42 -13.19 -4.52
N THR A 154 -12.33 -12.49 -4.18
CA THR A 154 -11.00 -12.61 -4.79
C THR A 154 -10.31 -13.93 -4.47
N SER A 155 -9.21 -14.24 -5.17
CA SER A 155 -8.37 -15.39 -4.85
C SER A 155 -7.83 -15.36 -3.42
N THR A 156 -7.57 -14.19 -2.84
CA THR A 156 -7.20 -14.10 -1.42
C THR A 156 -8.35 -14.47 -0.50
N CYS A 157 -9.58 -14.05 -0.79
CA CYS A 157 -10.77 -14.48 -0.04
C CYS A 157 -10.99 -15.99 -0.12
N ARG A 158 -10.76 -16.59 -1.30
CA ARG A 158 -10.88 -18.05 -1.52
C ARG A 158 -9.94 -18.89 -0.67
N PHE A 159 -8.82 -18.32 -0.24
CA PHE A 159 -7.79 -18.97 0.57
C PHE A 159 -7.73 -18.39 2.00
N ALA A 160 -8.73 -17.61 2.43
CA ALA A 160 -8.82 -17.08 3.78
C ALA A 160 -9.68 -17.98 4.67
N ASP A 161 -9.38 -18.00 5.97
CA ASP A 161 -10.20 -18.70 6.98
C ASP A 161 -11.43 -17.87 7.34
N ILE A 162 -11.28 -16.55 7.36
CA ILE A 162 -12.35 -15.59 7.67
C ILE A 162 -12.39 -14.53 6.57
N VAL A 163 -13.58 -14.29 6.02
CA VAL A 163 -13.84 -13.23 5.04
C VAL A 163 -14.83 -12.24 5.64
N LEU A 164 -14.48 -10.96 5.65
CA LEU A 164 -15.35 -9.87 6.10
C LEU A 164 -15.74 -8.99 4.89
N PRO A 165 -17.04 -8.84 4.57
CA PRO A 165 -17.48 -8.08 3.41
C PRO A 165 -17.35 -6.57 3.64
N ALA A 166 -16.51 -5.92 2.83
CA ALA A 166 -16.34 -4.48 2.84
C ALA A 166 -17.23 -3.79 1.79
N THR A 167 -17.67 -2.57 2.08
CA THR A 167 -18.35 -1.70 1.10
C THR A 167 -17.39 -1.19 0.01
N THR A 168 -17.94 -0.88 -1.15
CA THR A 168 -17.31 -0.02 -2.16
C THR A 168 -17.34 1.46 -1.75
N GLN A 169 -16.58 2.29 -2.45
CA GLN A 169 -16.59 3.74 -2.29
C GLN A 169 -17.95 4.40 -2.64
N PHE A 170 -18.81 3.73 -3.41
CA PHE A 170 -20.12 4.26 -3.81
C PHE A 170 -21.19 4.05 -2.74
N GLU A 171 -20.89 3.24 -1.71
CA GLU A 171 -21.81 2.89 -0.64
C GLU A 171 -21.60 3.74 0.64
N ARG A 172 -20.70 4.72 0.58
CA ARG A 172 -20.32 5.58 1.71
C ARG A 172 -19.98 6.99 1.29
N ASN A 173 -19.87 7.88 2.28
CA ASN A 173 -19.39 9.25 2.09
C ASN A 173 -17.89 9.34 2.41
N ASP A 174 -17.14 10.08 1.60
CA ASP A 174 -15.72 10.33 1.81
C ASP A 174 -15.26 11.68 1.20
N LEU A 175 -13.99 12.03 1.42
CA LEU A 175 -13.31 13.17 0.80
C LEU A 175 -12.02 12.70 0.15
N ASP A 176 -11.73 13.19 -1.05
CA ASP A 176 -10.47 12.90 -1.75
C ASP A 176 -9.83 14.15 -2.35
N GLN A 177 -8.51 14.13 -2.47
CA GLN A 177 -7.73 15.16 -3.12
C GLN A 177 -7.83 15.02 -4.65
N TYR A 178 -8.30 16.05 -5.33
CA TYR A 178 -8.39 16.02 -6.79
C TYR A 178 -7.05 16.32 -7.45
N GLY A 179 -6.44 15.26 -8.01
CA GLY A 179 -5.25 15.36 -8.85
C GLY A 179 -3.96 15.24 -8.05
N ASN A 180 -3.37 14.04 -8.06
CA ASN A 180 -2.16 13.67 -7.31
C ASN A 180 -0.99 14.65 -7.45
N HIS A 181 -0.72 15.14 -8.67
CA HIS A 181 0.38 16.09 -8.94
C HIS A 181 -0.09 17.54 -9.08
N SER A 182 -1.33 17.76 -9.48
CA SER A 182 -1.84 19.09 -9.78
C SER A 182 -2.52 19.78 -8.60
N ASN A 183 -2.94 19.04 -7.57
CA ASN A 183 -3.66 19.56 -6.41
C ASN A 183 -4.81 20.52 -6.83
N ARG A 184 -5.67 20.05 -7.75
CA ARG A 184 -6.68 20.89 -8.42
C ARG A 184 -7.79 21.34 -7.47
N GLY A 185 -8.06 20.57 -6.43
CA GLY A 185 -9.10 20.83 -5.45
C GLY A 185 -9.38 19.61 -4.60
N ILE A 186 -10.53 19.59 -3.95
CA ILE A 186 -11.03 18.49 -3.13
C ILE A 186 -12.36 18.02 -3.72
N ILE A 187 -12.59 16.71 -3.73
CA ILE A 187 -13.84 16.09 -4.18
C ILE A 187 -14.58 15.55 -2.95
N ALA A 188 -15.86 15.91 -2.83
CA ALA A 188 -16.79 15.24 -1.95
C ALA A 188 -17.32 13.98 -2.65
N MET A 189 -16.95 12.81 -2.14
CA MET A 189 -17.42 11.51 -2.61
C MET A 189 -18.71 11.19 -1.88
N LYS A 190 -19.85 11.59 -2.43
CA LYS A 190 -21.15 11.31 -1.82
C LYS A 190 -21.55 9.85 -2.05
N GLN A 191 -22.20 9.27 -1.05
CA GLN A 191 -22.84 7.97 -1.14
C GLN A 191 -23.86 7.98 -2.29
N VAL A 192 -23.75 6.98 -3.17
CA VAL A 192 -24.62 6.82 -4.35
C VAL A 192 -25.72 5.80 -4.08
N VAL A 193 -25.40 4.73 -3.37
CA VAL A 193 -26.33 3.65 -2.98
C VAL A 193 -26.13 3.26 -1.51
N PRO A 194 -27.12 2.68 -0.82
CA PRO A 194 -26.92 2.10 0.51
C PRO A 194 -25.91 0.93 0.47
N PRO A 195 -25.23 0.59 1.58
CA PRO A 195 -24.47 -0.65 1.68
C PRO A 195 -25.31 -1.86 1.28
N GLN A 196 -24.74 -2.74 0.46
CA GLN A 196 -25.42 -3.92 -0.06
C GLN A 196 -25.25 -5.13 0.86
N PHE A 197 -26.31 -5.93 1.01
CA PHE A 197 -26.33 -7.14 1.85
C PHE A 197 -25.88 -6.86 3.29
N GLU A 198 -24.88 -7.61 3.77
CA GLU A 198 -24.29 -7.46 5.11
C GLU A 198 -22.95 -6.70 5.08
N ALA A 199 -22.59 -6.08 3.94
CA ALA A 199 -21.34 -5.35 3.81
C ALA A 199 -21.28 -4.14 4.73
N ARG A 200 -20.10 -3.86 5.28
CA ARG A 200 -19.85 -2.73 6.19
C ARG A 200 -18.66 -1.90 5.71
N ASN A 201 -18.59 -0.64 6.12
CA ASN A 201 -17.39 0.16 5.86
C ASN A 201 -16.19 -0.46 6.58
N ASP A 202 -15.00 -0.41 5.99
CA ASP A 202 -13.77 -0.85 6.65
C ASP A 202 -13.61 -0.21 8.03
N PHE A 203 -13.95 1.07 8.14
CA PHE A 203 -13.98 1.81 9.41
C PHE A 203 -14.89 1.14 10.45
N ASP A 204 -16.11 0.74 10.07
CA ASP A 204 -17.07 0.12 10.98
C ASP A 204 -16.66 -1.31 11.37
N ILE A 205 -15.99 -2.05 10.46
CA ILE A 205 -15.42 -3.37 10.76
C ILE A 205 -14.35 -3.26 11.85
N PHE A 206 -13.39 -2.36 11.69
CA PHE A 206 -12.33 -2.16 12.69
C PHE A 206 -12.86 -1.52 13.98
N ARG A 207 -13.84 -0.63 13.88
CA ARG A 207 -14.51 -0.04 15.04
C ARG A 207 -15.20 -1.11 15.88
N GLU A 208 -15.90 -2.04 15.25
CA GLU A 208 -16.54 -3.17 15.92
C GLU A 208 -15.52 -4.10 16.57
N LEU A 209 -14.37 -4.32 15.93
CA LEU A 209 -13.25 -5.05 16.55
C LEU A 209 -12.77 -4.32 17.81
N CYS A 210 -12.53 -3.01 17.75
CA CYS A 210 -12.15 -2.21 18.92
C CYS A 210 -13.21 -2.25 20.03
N ARG A 211 -14.51 -2.26 19.68
CA ARG A 211 -15.61 -2.38 20.65
C ARG A 211 -15.57 -3.69 21.42
N ARG A 212 -15.21 -4.81 20.78
CA ARG A 212 -15.02 -6.12 21.45
C ARG A 212 -13.88 -6.12 22.47
N PHE A 213 -12.95 -5.17 22.37
CA PHE A 213 -11.90 -4.93 23.36
C PHE A 213 -12.21 -3.75 24.31
N ASN A 214 -13.46 -3.26 24.34
CA ASN A 214 -13.89 -2.10 25.11
C ASN A 214 -13.09 -0.82 24.81
N ARG A 215 -12.72 -0.61 23.54
CA ARG A 215 -11.81 0.48 23.09
C ARG A 215 -12.37 1.28 21.93
N GLU A 216 -13.69 1.36 21.81
CA GLU A 216 -14.35 2.12 20.75
C GLU A 216 -14.26 3.64 20.98
N GLU A 217 -14.37 4.09 22.23
CA GLU A 217 -14.50 5.51 22.60
C GLU A 217 -13.48 6.46 21.91
N PRO A 218 -12.20 6.10 21.78
CA PRO A 218 -11.21 7.03 21.24
C PRO A 218 -11.15 7.03 19.72
N LEU A 219 -11.95 6.20 19.04
CA LEU A 219 -12.14 6.32 17.60
C LEU A 219 -13.04 7.52 17.31
N PRO A 220 -12.77 8.27 16.22
CA PRO A 220 -13.68 9.30 15.78
C PRO A 220 -15.10 8.71 15.66
N LYS A 221 -16.10 9.41 16.20
CA LYS A 221 -17.50 9.06 15.92
C LYS A 221 -17.65 9.14 14.41
N GLY A 222 -17.78 7.99 13.75
CA GLY A 222 -17.75 7.87 12.29
C GLY A 222 -18.65 8.89 11.61
N TRP A 223 -18.29 9.27 10.38
CA TRP A 223 -18.88 10.35 9.59
C TRP A 223 -20.30 9.99 9.09
N THR A 224 -21.21 9.74 10.02
CA THR A 224 -22.51 9.11 9.77
C THR A 224 -23.59 10.08 9.29
N LYS A 225 -23.34 11.40 9.28
CA LYS A 225 -24.33 12.39 8.84
C LYS A 225 -23.69 13.61 8.16
N TRP A 226 -23.49 13.51 6.85
CA TRP A 226 -23.56 14.69 5.98
C TRP A 226 -24.98 14.76 5.42
N ALA A 227 -25.94 15.12 6.27
CA ALA A 227 -27.32 15.40 5.86
C ALA A 227 -27.53 16.91 6.00
N GLY A 228 -27.60 17.57 4.85
CA GLY A 228 -27.74 19.01 4.65
C GLY A 228 -27.39 19.34 3.21
#